data_AF-A0AAV7IL25-F1
#
_entry.id   AF-A0AAV7IL25-F1
#
_cell.length_a   1.000
_cell.length_b   1.000
_cell.length_c   1.000
_cell.angle_alpha   90.00
_cell.angle_beta   90.00
_cell.angle_gamma   90.00
#
_symmetry.space_group_name_H-M   'P 1'
#
loop_
_entity.id
_entity.type
_entity.pdbx_description
1 polymer ?
#
loop_
_entity_poly.entity_id
_entity_poly.type
_entity_poly.pdbx_seq_one_letter_code
_entity_poly.pdbx_strand_id
1 'polypeptide(L)'
;MAIKVLEKCCCFDLKTAVLIIGIFSIVVSVGGLIEAPVSYSQACSGGATPQNDANCAAASSKLGGSISSEVIGIILMGLMIYGSQKESYGLMLPIIILQAIGIIIIFLFVWYLTIVFFTVSVGTGFLFMILGNAIVGITVYFWLVIYSRCQEIKNMTYTSANTA
;
A
#
# COMPACT_ATOMS: atom_id res chain seq x y z
N MET A 1 0.07 25.14 4.57
CA MET A 1 1.38 24.62 4.98
C MET A 1 1.97 23.92 3.76
N ALA A 2 3.11 24.37 3.24
CA ALA A 2 3.70 23.76 2.04
C ALA A 2 4.31 22.39 2.41
N ILE A 3 4.01 21.34 1.63
CA ILE A 3 4.62 20.03 1.80
C ILE A 3 6.09 20.16 1.37
N LYS A 4 7.03 19.81 2.26
CA LYS A 4 8.45 19.80 1.92
C LYS A 4 8.72 18.67 0.92
N VAL A 5 9.32 19.02 -0.20
CA VAL A 5 9.80 18.08 -1.21
C VAL A 5 11.16 17.54 -0.74
N LEU A 6 11.34 16.22 -0.79
CA LEU A 6 12.62 15.58 -0.50
C LEU A 6 13.50 15.65 -1.75
N GLU A 7 14.78 15.97 -1.60
CA GLU A 7 15.75 15.96 -2.72
C GLU A 7 16.36 14.57 -2.94
N LYS A 8 16.53 13.81 -1.86
CA LYS A 8 17.12 12.46 -1.85
C LYS A 8 16.40 11.56 -0.85
N CYS A 9 16.45 10.25 -1.08
CA CYS A 9 15.95 9.25 -0.13
C CYS A 9 17.13 8.36 0.31
N CYS A 10 17.55 8.50 1.57
CA CYS A 10 18.75 7.86 2.09
C CYS A 10 19.98 8.21 1.23
N CYS A 11 20.53 7.24 0.50
CA CYS A 11 21.69 7.39 -0.40
C CYS A 11 21.31 7.33 -1.88
N PHE A 12 20.02 7.28 -2.21
CA PHE A 12 19.53 7.08 -3.58
C PHE A 12 18.81 8.32 -4.10
N ASP A 13 18.91 8.52 -5.41
CA ASP A 13 18.06 9.46 -6.13
C ASP A 13 16.59 9.03 -6.03
N LEU A 14 15.67 9.99 -6.07
CA LEU A 14 14.23 9.75 -5.96
C LEU A 14 13.74 8.73 -6.99
N LYS A 15 14.29 8.75 -8.20
CA LYS A 15 13.98 7.78 -9.26
C LYS A 15 14.29 6.35 -8.83
N THR A 16 15.48 6.11 -8.29
CA THR A 16 15.92 4.80 -7.81
C THR A 16 15.13 4.37 -6.57
N ALA A 17 14.85 5.30 -5.66
CA ALA A 17 14.04 5.01 -4.48
C ALA A 17 12.61 4.56 -4.86
N VAL A 18 11.95 5.26 -5.78
CA VAL A 18 10.61 4.88 -6.27
C VAL A 18 10.63 3.52 -6.96
N LEU A 19 11.70 3.21 -7.71
CA LEU A 19 11.87 1.89 -8.33
C LEU A 19 11.97 0.77 -7.27
N ILE A 20 12.81 0.96 -6.25
CA ILE A 20 12.98 -0.01 -5.15
C ILE A 20 11.66 -0.20 -4.40
N ILE A 21 10.97 0.88 -4.04
CA ILE A 21 9.68 0.84 -3.36
C ILE A 21 8.66 0.07 -4.21
N GLY A 22 8.56 0.39 -5.50
CA GLY A 22 7.62 -0.28 -6.40
C GLY A 22 7.89 -1.77 -6.55
N ILE A 23 9.16 -2.19 -6.71
CA ILE A 23 9.53 -3.61 -6.80
C ILE A 23 9.19 -4.32 -5.49
N PHE A 24 9.55 -3.74 -4.35
CA PHE A 24 9.26 -4.33 -3.04
C PHE A 24 7.74 -4.50 -2.83
N SER A 25 6.95 -3.49 -3.18
CA SER A 25 5.48 -3.59 -3.13
C SER A 25 4.92 -4.69 -4.03
N ILE A 26 5.46 -4.86 -5.25
CA ILE A 26 5.04 -5.96 -6.14
C ILE A 26 5.38 -7.33 -5.52
N VAL A 27 6.57 -7.49 -4.94
CA VAL A 27 6.97 -8.74 -4.28
C VAL A 27 6.04 -9.08 -3.11
N VAL A 28 5.69 -8.09 -2.29
CA VAL A 28 4.74 -8.27 -1.19
C VAL A 28 3.35 -8.66 -1.72
N SER A 29 2.86 -8.00 -2.77
CA SER A 29 1.57 -8.34 -3.39
C SER A 29 1.53 -9.75 -3.98
N VAL A 30 2.63 -10.22 -4.57
CA VAL A 30 2.74 -11.61 -5.03
C VAL A 30 2.67 -12.59 -3.85
N GLY A 31 3.27 -12.25 -2.71
CA GLY A 31 3.11 -13.01 -1.46
C GLY A 31 1.64 -13.11 -1.02
N GLY A 32 0.92 -11.99 -1.05
CA GLY A 32 -0.52 -11.95 -0.72
C GLY A 32 -1.38 -12.81 -1.67
N LEU A 33 -1.05 -12.85 -2.95
CA LEU A 33 -1.70 -13.73 -3.93
C LEU A 33 -1.50 -15.22 -3.63
N ILE A 34 -0.39 -15.60 -2.99
CA ILE A 34 -0.12 -16.99 -2.59
C ILE A 34 -0.84 -17.33 -1.28
N GLU A 35 -0.92 -16.39 -0.34
CA GLU A 35 -1.56 -16.59 0.95
C GLU A 35 -3.09 -16.75 0.83
N ALA A 36 -3.72 -15.99 -0.07
CA ALA A 36 -5.18 -15.97 -0.18
C ALA A 36 -5.80 -17.35 -0.52
N PRO A 37 -5.30 -18.12 -1.51
CA PRO A 37 -5.77 -19.48 -1.76
C PRO A 37 -5.53 -20.44 -0.60
N VAL A 38 -4.41 -20.29 0.13
CA VAL A 38 -4.09 -21.14 1.29
C VAL A 38 -5.11 -20.91 2.41
N SER A 39 -5.42 -19.64 2.71
CA SER A 39 -6.44 -19.29 3.70
C SER A 39 -7.83 -19.77 3.31
N TYR A 40 -8.19 -19.64 2.02
CA TYR A 40 -9.44 -20.19 1.49
C TYR A 40 -9.51 -21.72 1.64
N SER A 41 -8.45 -22.42 1.26
CA SER A 41 -8.39 -23.88 1.35
C SER A 41 -8.55 -24.36 2.80
N GLN A 42 -7.90 -23.70 3.75
CA GLN A 42 -8.04 -24.01 5.17
C GLN A 42 -9.48 -23.80 5.65
N ALA A 43 -10.12 -22.70 5.27
CA ALA A 43 -11.50 -22.37 5.66
C ALA A 43 -12.55 -23.35 5.08
N CYS A 44 -12.28 -23.96 3.93
CA CYS A 44 -13.20 -24.90 3.26
C CYS A 44 -12.83 -26.37 3.44
N SER A 45 -11.78 -26.69 4.21
CA SER A 45 -11.28 -28.07 4.38
C SER A 45 -12.16 -28.97 5.25
N GLY A 46 -13.20 -28.43 5.89
CA GLY A 46 -14.13 -29.17 6.74
C GLY A 46 -15.16 -30.00 5.97
N GLY A 47 -15.81 -30.93 6.68
CA GLY A 47 -16.94 -31.70 6.14
C GLY A 47 -18.18 -30.84 5.87
N ALA A 48 -19.06 -31.32 4.99
CA ALA A 48 -20.30 -30.66 4.60
C ALA A 48 -21.23 -30.48 5.81
N THR A 49 -21.23 -29.28 6.38
CA THR A 49 -22.13 -28.86 7.45
C THR A 49 -22.61 -27.46 7.12
N PRO A 50 -23.84 -27.07 7.51
CA PRO A 50 -24.35 -25.73 7.21
C PRO A 50 -23.43 -24.60 7.70
N GLN A 51 -22.73 -24.82 8.82
CA GLN A 51 -21.75 -23.88 9.36
C GLN A 51 -20.48 -23.80 8.49
N ASN A 52 -19.97 -24.94 8.02
CA ASN A 52 -18.81 -24.98 7.13
C ASN A 52 -19.12 -24.35 5.77
N ASP A 53 -20.31 -24.59 5.24
CA ASP A 53 -20.75 -24.01 3.96
C ASP A 53 -20.86 -22.47 4.05
N ALA A 54 -21.41 -21.96 5.16
CA ALA A 54 -21.46 -20.52 5.42
C ALA A 54 -20.06 -19.90 5.56
N ASN A 55 -19.15 -20.57 6.28
CA ASN A 55 -17.76 -20.12 6.43
C ASN A 55 -17.01 -20.13 5.10
N CYS A 56 -17.21 -21.17 4.28
CA CYS A 56 -16.59 -21.29 2.97
C CYS A 56 -17.12 -20.23 1.99
N ALA A 57 -18.43 -19.93 2.02
CA ALA A 57 -19.00 -18.84 1.24
C ALA A 57 -18.42 -17.46 1.65
N ALA A 58 -18.24 -17.22 2.95
CA ALA A 58 -17.60 -16.01 3.45
C ALA A 58 -16.10 -15.94 3.09
N ALA A 59 -15.40 -17.08 3.07
CA ALA A 59 -14.01 -17.16 2.64
C ALA A 59 -13.87 -16.91 1.13
N SER A 60 -14.81 -17.39 0.31
CA SER A 60 -14.82 -17.19 -1.13
C SER A 60 -14.94 -15.70 -1.52
N SER A 61 -15.84 -14.96 -0.85
CA SER A 61 -15.98 -13.52 -1.11
C SER A 61 -14.72 -12.74 -0.69
N LYS A 62 -14.11 -13.10 0.44
CA LYS A 62 -12.83 -12.55 0.88
C LYS A 62 -11.68 -12.87 -0.09
N LEU A 63 -11.64 -14.09 -0.63
CA LEU A 63 -10.65 -14.50 -1.62
C LEU A 63 -10.73 -13.63 -2.88
N GLY A 64 -11.92 -13.44 -3.43
CA GLY A 64 -12.13 -12.59 -4.61
C GLY A 64 -11.72 -11.13 -4.35
N GLY A 65 -12.08 -10.60 -3.18
CA GLY A 65 -11.66 -9.26 -2.75
C GLY A 65 -10.14 -9.12 -2.61
N SER A 66 -9.49 -10.11 -1.97
CA SER A 66 -8.04 -10.13 -1.78
C SER A 66 -7.31 -10.18 -3.12
N ILE A 67 -7.65 -11.14 -4.00
CA ILE A 67 -7.00 -11.30 -5.31
C ILE A 67 -7.17 -10.03 -6.15
N SER A 68 -8.38 -9.48 -6.21
CA SER A 68 -8.63 -8.26 -6.99
C SER A 68 -7.83 -7.06 -6.46
N SER A 69 -7.76 -6.89 -5.14
CA SER A 69 -6.97 -5.81 -4.53
C SER A 69 -5.47 -5.93 -4.84
N GLU A 70 -4.90 -7.14 -4.80
CA GLU A 70 -3.48 -7.35 -5.10
C GLU A 70 -3.16 -7.13 -6.58
N VAL A 71 -4.02 -7.61 -7.49
CA VAL A 71 -3.86 -7.38 -8.93
C VAL A 71 -3.89 -5.88 -9.25
N ILE A 72 -4.86 -5.14 -8.68
CA ILE A 72 -4.92 -3.69 -8.83
C ILE A 72 -3.65 -3.04 -8.26
N GLY A 73 -3.18 -3.50 -7.10
CA GLY A 73 -1.93 -3.05 -6.49
C GLY A 73 -0.74 -3.20 -7.44
N ILE A 74 -0.54 -4.39 -8.03
CA ILE A 74 0.53 -4.66 -8.97
C ILE A 74 0.46 -3.74 -10.20
N ILE A 75 -0.74 -3.53 -10.76
CA ILE A 75 -0.94 -2.63 -11.91
C ILE A 75 -0.56 -1.20 -11.54
N LEU A 76 -1.03 -0.70 -10.40
CA LEU A 76 -0.73 0.67 -9.94
C LEU A 76 0.76 0.87 -9.66
N MET A 77 1.44 -0.13 -9.09
CA MET A 77 2.90 -0.07 -8.88
C MET A 77 3.65 -0.13 -10.22
N GLY A 78 3.18 -0.92 -11.18
CA GLY A 78 3.71 -0.94 -12.54
C GLY A 78 3.59 0.43 -13.22
N LEU A 79 2.43 1.08 -13.10
CA LEU A 79 2.21 2.45 -13.61
C LEU A 79 3.10 3.47 -12.90
N MET A 80 3.30 3.34 -11.59
CA MET A 80 4.21 4.20 -10.83
C MET A 80 5.65 4.08 -11.33
N ILE A 81 6.14 2.85 -11.50
CA ILE A 81 7.50 2.57 -11.99
C ILE A 81 7.65 3.11 -13.41
N TYR A 82 6.71 2.77 -14.30
CA TYR A 82 6.75 3.21 -15.69
C TYR A 82 6.64 4.73 -15.82
N GLY A 83 5.74 5.36 -15.05
CA GLY A 83 5.58 6.81 -14.98
C GLY A 83 6.83 7.53 -14.47
N SER A 84 7.50 6.97 -13.46
CA SER A 84 8.77 7.49 -12.93
C SER A 84 9.92 7.39 -13.95
N GLN A 85 9.96 6.30 -14.74
CA GLN A 85 10.96 6.08 -15.79
C GLN A 85 10.73 6.95 -17.02
N LYS A 86 9.47 7.13 -17.43
CA LYS A 86 9.07 7.95 -18.58
C LYS A 86 8.80 9.42 -18.24
N GLU A 87 9.02 9.80 -16.99
CA GLU A 87 8.81 11.17 -16.50
C GLU A 87 7.40 11.70 -16.85
N SER A 88 6.41 10.82 -16.71
CA SER A 88 5.01 11.13 -17.01
C SER A 88 4.24 11.35 -15.72
N TYR A 89 4.00 12.62 -15.38
CA TYR A 89 3.23 13.03 -14.20
C TYR A 89 1.83 12.37 -14.16
N GLY A 90 1.16 12.28 -15.31
CA GLY A 90 -0.20 11.74 -15.42
C GLY A 90 -0.31 10.28 -14.98
N LEU A 91 0.74 9.47 -15.19
CA LEU A 91 0.76 8.06 -14.80
C LEU A 91 1.04 7.84 -13.31
N MET A 92 1.72 8.79 -12.66
CA MET A 92 2.02 8.71 -11.22
C MET A 92 0.90 9.27 -10.33
N LEU A 93 -0.03 10.06 -10.88
CA LEU A 93 -1.07 10.72 -10.11
C LEU A 93 -2.07 9.75 -9.44
N PRO A 94 -2.61 8.72 -10.13
CA PRO A 94 -3.60 7.82 -9.53
C PRO A 94 -3.06 7.09 -8.31
N ILE A 95 -1.81 6.63 -8.35
CA ILE A 95 -1.19 5.91 -7.23
C ILE A 95 -1.00 6.81 -6.00
N ILE A 96 -0.60 8.07 -6.19
CA ILE A 96 -0.38 9.00 -5.07
C ILE A 96 -1.70 9.31 -4.35
N ILE A 97 -2.78 9.53 -5.11
CA ILE A 97 -4.10 9.81 -4.55
C ILE A 97 -4.62 8.58 -3.82
N LEU A 98 -4.55 7.40 -4.45
CA LEU A 98 -5.03 6.15 -3.83
C LEU A 98 -4.23 5.80 -2.57
N GLN A 99 -2.90 5.96 -2.58
CA GLN A 99 -2.09 5.74 -1.38
C GLN A 99 -2.41 6.74 -0.27
N ALA A 100 -2.67 8.02 -0.58
CA ALA A 100 -3.04 8.99 0.44
C ALA A 100 -4.36 8.61 1.13
N ILE A 101 -5.36 8.16 0.37
CA ILE A 101 -6.62 7.63 0.91
C ILE A 101 -6.35 6.37 1.74
N GLY A 102 -5.53 5.45 1.22
CA GLY A 102 -5.14 4.22 1.91
C GLY A 102 -4.47 4.48 3.26
N ILE A 103 -3.57 5.46 3.35
CA ILE A 103 -2.91 5.86 4.61
C ILE A 103 -3.93 6.28 5.67
N ILE A 104 -4.96 7.06 5.28
CA ILE A 104 -6.01 7.50 6.21
C ILE A 104 -6.80 6.29 6.71
N ILE A 105 -7.17 5.37 5.82
CA ILE A 105 -7.90 4.14 6.17
C ILE A 105 -7.06 3.27 7.12
N ILE A 106 -5.79 3.04 6.79
CA ILE A 106 -4.87 2.23 7.61
C ILE A 106 -4.69 2.88 8.98
N PHE A 107 -4.54 4.20 9.06
CA PHE A 107 -4.42 4.91 10.32
C PHE A 107 -5.64 4.68 11.22
N LEU A 108 -6.86 4.86 10.69
CA LEU A 108 -8.09 4.61 11.44
C LEU A 108 -8.20 3.14 11.87
N PHE A 109 -7.83 2.21 11.00
CA PHE A 109 -7.85 0.78 11.29
C PHE A 109 -6.85 0.40 12.40
N VAL A 110 -5.63 0.95 12.39
CA VAL A 110 -4.62 0.74 13.44
C VAL A 110 -5.14 1.23 14.79
N TRP A 111 -5.78 2.40 14.85
CA TRP A 111 -6.37 2.93 16.08
C TRP A 111 -7.54 2.06 16.58
N TYR A 112 -8.41 1.65 15.68
CA TYR A 112 -9.51 0.73 16.01
C TYR A 112 -8.99 -0.57 16.62
N LEU A 113 -8.03 -1.23 15.95
CA LEU A 113 -7.43 -2.47 16.47
C LEU A 113 -6.72 -2.26 17.79
N THR A 114 -6.03 -1.14 17.97
CA THR A 114 -5.39 -0.77 19.24
C THR A 114 -6.40 -0.76 20.38
N ILE A 115 -7.55 -0.10 20.19
CA ILE A 115 -8.65 -0.06 21.18
C ILE A 115 -9.14 -1.48 21.49
N VAL A 116 -9.37 -2.31 20.47
CA VAL A 116 -9.81 -3.70 20.65
C VAL A 116 -8.78 -4.50 21.46
N PHE A 117 -7.49 -4.39 21.14
CA PHE A 117 -6.44 -5.11 21.86
C PHE A 117 -6.27 -4.66 23.32
N PHE A 118 -6.53 -3.39 23.62
CA PHE A 118 -6.58 -2.91 25.02
C PHE A 118 -7.67 -3.61 25.85
N THR A 119 -8.76 -4.08 25.23
CA THR A 119 -9.80 -4.83 25.95
C THR A 119 -9.36 -6.25 26.32
N VAL A 120 -8.39 -6.81 25.60
CA VAL A 120 -7.84 -8.16 25.83
C VAL A 120 -6.67 -8.10 26.81
N SER A 121 -5.70 -7.22 26.57
CA SER A 121 -4.51 -7.05 27.41
C SER A 121 -3.88 -5.68 27.18
N VAL A 122 -3.58 -4.98 28.28
CA VAL A 122 -2.91 -3.67 28.24
C VAL A 122 -1.56 -3.75 27.52
N GLY A 123 -0.78 -4.81 27.75
CA GLY A 123 0.54 -5.00 27.11
C GLY A 123 0.42 -5.15 25.59
N THR A 124 -0.53 -5.96 25.13
CA THR A 124 -0.78 -6.15 23.69
C THR A 124 -1.28 -4.87 23.03
N GLY A 125 -2.15 -4.12 23.72
CA GLY A 125 -2.62 -2.81 23.26
C GLY A 125 -1.47 -1.82 23.03
N PHE A 126 -0.56 -1.68 24.00
CA PHE A 126 0.63 -0.81 23.84
C PHE A 126 1.57 -1.27 22.72
N LEU A 127 1.83 -2.57 22.63
CA LEU A 127 2.68 -3.12 21.57
C LEU A 127 2.10 -2.84 20.18
N PHE A 128 0.79 -3.05 20.00
CA PHE A 128 0.11 -2.77 18.73
C PHE A 128 0.04 -1.28 18.43
N MET A 129 -0.16 -0.43 19.44
CA MET A 129 -0.13 1.02 19.29
C MET A 129 1.22 1.50 18.76
N ILE A 130 2.33 1.04 19.34
CA ILE A 130 3.68 1.47 18.95
C ILE A 130 4.02 0.94 17.55
N LEU A 131 3.87 -0.37 17.33
CA LEU A 131 4.22 -0.98 16.05
C LEU A 131 3.31 -0.50 14.91
N GLY A 132 2.01 -0.39 15.16
CA GLY A 132 1.05 0.09 14.17
C GLY A 132 1.33 1.53 13.74
N ASN A 133 1.62 2.44 14.69
CA ASN A 133 1.98 3.82 14.35
C ASN A 133 3.36 3.91 13.67
N ALA A 134 4.32 3.04 14.03
CA ALA A 134 5.60 2.96 13.33
C ALA A 134 5.42 2.55 11.87
N ILE A 135 4.57 1.56 11.60
CA ILE A 135 4.22 1.13 10.23
C ILE A 135 3.58 2.29 9.46
N VAL A 136 2.58 2.98 10.03
CA VAL A 136 1.96 4.15 9.38
C VAL A 136 3.00 5.24 9.09
N GLY A 137 3.91 5.51 10.02
CA GLY A 137 5.00 6.47 9.82
C GLY A 137 5.91 6.12 8.64
N ILE A 138 6.29 4.84 8.52
CA ILE A 138 7.07 4.33 7.38
C ILE A 138 6.27 4.47 6.07
N THR A 139 4.98 4.13 6.08
CA THR A 139 4.11 4.27 4.90
C THR A 139 3.99 5.73 4.46
N VAL A 140 3.79 6.66 5.39
CA VAL A 140 3.76 8.11 5.11
C VAL A 140 5.09 8.57 4.52
N TYR A 141 6.21 8.08 5.06
CA TYR A 141 7.53 8.40 4.54
C TYR A 141 7.72 7.93 3.08
N PHE A 142 7.36 6.69 2.76
CA PHE A 142 7.43 6.19 1.37
C PHE A 142 6.48 6.95 0.44
N TRP A 143 5.28 7.30 0.90
CA TRP A 143 4.38 8.15 0.15
C TRP A 143 4.99 9.54 -0.14
N LEU A 144 5.67 10.15 0.83
CA LEU A 144 6.37 11.42 0.62
C LEU A 144 7.51 11.31 -0.41
N VAL A 145 8.23 10.19 -0.46
CA VAL A 145 9.26 9.93 -1.48
C VAL A 145 8.63 9.87 -2.87
N ILE A 146 7.54 9.12 -3.04
CA ILE A 146 6.81 9.00 -4.32
C ILE A 146 6.23 10.37 -4.73
N TYR A 147 5.62 11.08 -3.78
CA TYR A 147 5.09 12.43 -3.98
C TYR A 147 6.19 13.40 -4.43
N SER A 148 7.37 13.34 -3.81
CA SER A 148 8.50 14.21 -4.16
C SER A 148 8.98 13.96 -5.58
N ARG A 149 9.12 12.69 -6.01
CA ARG A 149 9.45 12.35 -7.41
C ARG A 149 8.38 12.85 -8.39
N CYS A 150 7.12 12.80 -8.01
CA CYS A 150 6.03 13.29 -8.84
C CYS A 150 6.05 14.82 -9.00
N GLN A 151 6.36 15.57 -7.93
CA GLN A 151 6.56 17.02 -8.03
C GLN A 151 7.80 17.38 -8.86
N GLU A 152 8.88 16.62 -8.74
CA GLU A 152 10.09 16.79 -9.57
C GLU A 152 9.73 16.68 -11.07
N ILE A 153 9.03 15.61 -11.46
CA ILE A 153 8.57 15.38 -12.84
C ILE A 153 7.62 16.49 -13.32
N LYS A 154 6.71 16.92 -12.45
CA LYS A 154 5.78 18.01 -12.74
C LYS A 154 6.54 19.30 -13.07
N ASN A 155 7.53 19.65 -12.26
CA ASN A 155 8.32 20.87 -12.46
C ASN A 155 9.13 20.81 -13.76
N MET A 156 9.76 19.67 -14.07
CA MET A 156 10.48 19.47 -15.33
C MET A 156 9.57 19.65 -16.55
N THR A 157 8.35 19.11 -16.49
CA THR A 157 7.35 19.22 -17.57
C THR A 157 6.98 20.68 -17.85
N TYR A 158 6.77 21.50 -16.82
CA TYR A 158 6.45 22.93 -17.00
C TYR A 158 7.63 23.72 -17.54
N THR A 159 8.85 23.44 -17.09
CA THR A 159 10.04 24.11 -17.63
C THR A 159 10.20 23.83 -19.12
N SER A 160 10.03 22.58 -19.57
CA SER A 160 10.12 22.23 -20.99
C SER A 160 9.03 22.90 -21.85
N ALA A 161 7.84 23.11 -21.30
CA ALA A 161 6.73 23.74 -22.01
C ALA A 161 6.93 25.26 -22.21
N ASN A 162 7.70 25.91 -21.33
CA ASN A 162 7.99 27.34 -21.43
C ASN A 162 9.19 27.65 -22.36
N THR A 163 9.99 26.64 -22.69
CA THR A 163 11.17 26.79 -23.55
C THR A 163 10.93 26.41 -25.02
N ALA A 164 9.78 25.82 -25.34
CA ALA A 164 9.38 25.41 -26.68
C ALA A 164 8.54 26.49 -27.36
#